data_AF-A0A948JNV9-F1
#
_entry.id   AF-A0A948JNV9-F1
#
_cell.length_a   1.000
_cell.length_b   1.000
_cell.length_c   1.000
_cell.angle_alpha   90.00
_cell.angle_beta   90.00
_cell.angle_gamma   90.00
#
_symmetry.space_group_name_H-M   'P 1'
#
loop_
_entity.id
_entity.type
_entity.pdbx_description
1 polymer ?
#
loop_
_entity_poly.entity_id
_entity_poly.type
_entity_poly.pdbx_seq_one_letter_code
_entity_poly.pdbx_strand_id
1 'polypeptide(L)'
;QEYQEVLQRAAHKPFGMILTTGPTGSGKSTTLYALLKMRNFPDVNISTIEDPVEYKIAGINHIQVNNKAELTFASGLRALVRQDPDILLVGEIRDGETADISVNAALTGHLLFSTLHANDAATAVPRLLEMGVEPFLLASTLEIVIGQRLVRRICPQCRHSYSLEAEEAKKLFPGADKFFTGSDPVTLYRGKGCEGCGDTGYRGRVGIYELLEITKGIEDLIIARATSADINNAACKGGMRLMFGDGFEKVRTGMTTMEELLRVAAPPEIIFSPSDDKR
;
A
#
# COMPACT_ATOMS: atom_id res chain seq x y z
N GLN A 1 6.44 1.46 -13.14
CA GLN A 1 7.84 1.00 -13.25
C GLN A 1 8.57 1.31 -11.94
N GLU A 2 8.57 2.56 -11.49
CA GLU A 2 9.12 3.01 -10.18
C GLU A 2 8.69 2.15 -8.96
N TYR A 3 7.38 2.00 -8.69
CA TYR A 3 6.94 1.16 -7.55
C TYR A 3 7.33 -0.31 -7.67
N GLN A 4 7.43 -0.85 -8.88
CA GLN A 4 7.76 -2.25 -9.07
C GLN A 4 9.22 -2.52 -8.67
N GLU A 5 10.14 -1.60 -9.00
CA GLU A 5 11.55 -1.72 -8.63
C GLU A 5 11.74 -1.65 -7.11
N VAL A 6 11.04 -0.74 -6.44
CA VAL A 6 11.04 -0.63 -4.98
C VAL A 6 10.53 -1.93 -4.33
N LEU A 7 9.39 -2.44 -4.78
CA LEU A 7 8.81 -3.67 -4.24
C LEU A 7 9.65 -4.91 -4.56
N GLN A 8 10.28 -4.97 -5.74
CA GLN A 8 11.22 -6.03 -6.08
C GLN A 8 12.42 -6.04 -5.15
N ARG A 9 13.03 -4.86 -4.91
CA ARG A 9 14.13 -4.72 -3.95
C ARG A 9 13.73 -5.17 -2.55
N ALA A 10 12.59 -4.69 -2.05
CA ALA A 10 12.10 -5.04 -0.71
C ALA A 10 11.82 -6.55 -0.58
N ALA A 11 11.15 -7.15 -1.58
CA ALA A 11 10.80 -8.57 -1.55
C ALA A 11 12.02 -9.51 -1.68
N HIS A 12 13.18 -9.02 -2.12
CA HIS A 12 14.41 -9.78 -2.21
C HIS A 12 15.33 -9.60 -1.00
N LYS A 13 14.93 -8.80 0.00
CA LYS A 13 15.65 -8.75 1.26
C LYS A 13 15.59 -10.11 1.96
N PRO A 14 16.68 -10.49 2.68
CA PRO A 14 16.73 -11.78 3.37
C PRO A 14 15.73 -11.87 4.52
N PHE A 15 15.43 -10.74 5.18
CA PHE A 15 14.49 -10.64 6.28
C PHE A 15 13.89 -9.23 6.35
N GLY A 16 12.93 -9.05 7.24
CA GLY A 16 12.24 -7.78 7.48
C GLY A 16 10.74 -7.90 7.26
N MET A 17 10.02 -6.80 7.45
CA MET A 17 8.56 -6.78 7.45
C MET A 17 8.02 -5.85 6.36
N ILE A 18 7.24 -6.40 5.43
CA ILE A 18 6.51 -5.67 4.40
C ILE A 18 5.04 -5.64 4.77
N LEU A 19 4.49 -4.43 4.92
CA LEU A 19 3.09 -4.25 5.27
C LEU A 19 2.30 -3.67 4.11
N THR A 20 1.09 -4.15 3.90
CA THR A 20 0.09 -3.51 3.04
C THR A 20 -1.03 -2.93 3.89
N THR A 21 -1.44 -1.70 3.60
CA THR A 21 -2.50 -1.01 4.30
C THR A 21 -3.60 -0.53 3.37
N GLY A 22 -4.78 -0.37 3.95
CA GLY A 22 -5.98 0.10 3.27
C GLY A 22 -7.24 -0.62 3.74
N PRO A 23 -8.42 -0.12 3.33
CA PRO A 23 -9.70 -0.71 3.69
C PRO A 23 -9.91 -2.08 3.06
N THR A 24 -11.00 -2.76 3.44
CA THR A 24 -11.44 -3.99 2.76
C THR A 24 -11.68 -3.71 1.27
N GLY A 25 -11.26 -4.63 0.41
CA GLY A 25 -11.43 -4.49 -1.04
C GLY A 25 -10.45 -3.52 -1.72
N SER A 26 -9.42 -3.01 -1.02
CA SER A 26 -8.36 -2.20 -1.62
C SER A 26 -7.29 -3.00 -2.38
N GLY A 27 -7.39 -4.33 -2.38
CA GLY A 27 -6.47 -5.23 -3.10
C GLY A 27 -5.21 -5.62 -2.32
N LYS A 28 -5.19 -5.47 -0.99
CA LYS A 28 -4.03 -5.82 -0.13
C LYS A 28 -3.55 -7.25 -0.37
N SER A 29 -4.45 -8.22 -0.27
CA SER A 29 -4.16 -9.63 -0.51
C SER A 29 -3.63 -9.86 -1.93
N THR A 30 -4.20 -9.19 -2.93
CA THR A 30 -3.71 -9.27 -4.32
C THR A 30 -2.25 -8.80 -4.43
N THR A 31 -1.89 -7.70 -3.76
CA THR A 31 -0.50 -7.22 -3.70
C THR A 31 0.41 -8.23 -2.99
N LEU A 32 0.03 -8.70 -1.80
CA LEU A 32 0.85 -9.66 -1.04
C LEU A 32 1.05 -10.98 -1.79
N TYR A 33 0.01 -11.52 -2.41
CA TYR A 33 0.12 -12.73 -3.22
C TYR A 33 0.98 -12.52 -4.47
N ALA A 34 1.04 -11.31 -5.04
CA ALA A 34 1.98 -11.00 -6.11
C ALA A 34 3.43 -11.05 -5.61
N LEU A 35 3.72 -10.51 -4.40
CA LEU A 35 5.03 -10.62 -3.77
C LEU A 35 5.41 -12.07 -3.45
N LEU A 36 4.46 -12.86 -2.94
CA LEU A 36 4.66 -14.30 -2.72
C LEU A 36 5.05 -15.03 -4.02
N LYS A 37 4.31 -14.79 -5.10
CA LYS A 37 4.60 -15.41 -6.41
C LYS A 37 5.98 -15.03 -6.94
N MET A 38 6.46 -13.82 -6.66
CA MET A 38 7.81 -13.39 -7.03
C MET A 38 8.92 -14.12 -6.27
N ARG A 39 8.59 -14.73 -5.12
CA ARG A 39 9.52 -15.44 -4.25
C ARG A 39 9.29 -16.95 -4.18
N ASN A 40 8.31 -17.46 -4.92
CA ASN A 40 7.94 -18.87 -4.94
C ASN A 40 8.93 -19.70 -5.79
N PHE A 41 10.11 -19.92 -5.22
CA PHE A 41 11.15 -20.79 -5.77
C PHE A 41 11.21 -22.11 -4.96
N PRO A 42 11.61 -23.25 -5.57
CA PRO A 42 11.62 -24.54 -4.88
C PRO A 42 12.51 -24.61 -3.62
N ASP A 43 13.49 -23.73 -3.51
CA ASP A 43 14.44 -23.60 -2.41
C ASP A 43 14.01 -22.58 -1.34
N VAL A 44 12.81 -22.01 -1.45
CA VAL A 44 12.26 -21.03 -0.49
C VAL A 44 11.01 -21.61 0.17
N ASN A 45 11.07 -21.86 1.48
CA ASN A 45 9.94 -22.32 2.26
C ASN A 45 9.01 -21.15 2.61
N ILE A 46 7.85 -21.11 1.97
CA ILE A 46 6.84 -20.07 2.21
C ILE A 46 5.66 -20.68 2.98
N SER A 47 5.31 -20.07 4.10
CA SER A 47 4.14 -20.46 4.90
C SER A 47 3.22 -19.27 5.19
N THR A 48 1.91 -19.50 5.14
CA THR A 48 0.89 -18.46 5.39
C THR A 48 -0.10 -18.89 6.47
N ILE A 49 -0.63 -17.90 7.21
CA ILE A 49 -1.79 -18.05 8.10
C ILE A 49 -2.82 -16.97 7.74
N GLU A 50 -4.02 -17.39 7.33
CA GLU A 50 -5.02 -16.52 6.71
C GLU A 50 -6.45 -16.80 7.23
N ASP A 51 -7.37 -15.84 7.10
CA ASP A 51 -8.78 -15.98 7.51
C ASP A 51 -9.76 -15.32 6.52
N PRO A 52 -10.31 -16.07 5.53
CA PRO A 52 -9.89 -17.39 5.06
C PRO A 52 -8.73 -17.31 4.07
N VAL A 53 -8.22 -18.47 3.63
CA VAL A 53 -7.28 -18.53 2.50
C VAL A 53 -8.03 -18.16 1.21
N GLU A 54 -7.60 -17.11 0.50
CA GLU A 54 -8.30 -16.62 -0.69
C GLU A 54 -8.18 -17.58 -1.88
N TYR A 55 -6.97 -18.10 -2.13
CA TYR A 55 -6.70 -19.14 -3.12
C TYR A 55 -5.37 -19.82 -2.82
N LYS A 56 -5.19 -21.07 -3.27
CA LYS A 56 -3.95 -21.81 -3.03
C LYS A 56 -2.94 -21.56 -4.16
N ILE A 57 -1.70 -21.28 -3.79
CA ILE A 57 -0.55 -21.26 -4.70
C ILE A 57 0.23 -22.57 -4.52
N ALA A 58 0.51 -23.27 -5.61
CA ALA A 58 1.36 -24.46 -5.57
C ALA A 58 2.79 -24.07 -5.11
N GLY A 59 3.35 -24.84 -4.18
CA GLY A 59 4.66 -24.55 -3.56
C GLY A 59 4.59 -23.74 -2.27
N ILE A 60 3.40 -23.23 -1.88
CA ILE A 60 3.20 -22.46 -0.66
C ILE A 60 2.35 -23.24 0.35
N ASN A 61 2.79 -23.26 1.61
CA ASN A 61 2.07 -23.88 2.70
C ASN A 61 1.01 -22.92 3.27
N HIS A 62 -0.25 -23.09 2.87
CA HIS A 62 -1.35 -22.25 3.35
C HIS A 62 -2.06 -22.87 4.54
N ILE A 63 -2.09 -22.15 5.67
CA ILE A 63 -2.88 -22.48 6.86
C ILE A 63 -4.04 -21.50 6.97
N GLN A 64 -5.22 -22.02 7.29
CA GLN A 64 -6.39 -21.20 7.59
C GLN A 64 -6.62 -21.15 9.09
N VAL A 65 -6.95 -19.98 9.62
CA VAL A 65 -7.43 -19.79 10.99
C VAL A 65 -8.64 -20.70 11.24
N ASN A 66 -8.63 -21.37 12.38
CA ASN A 66 -9.71 -22.24 12.84
C ASN A 66 -9.94 -22.03 14.34
N ASN A 67 -10.82 -21.08 14.66
CA ASN A 67 -11.15 -20.75 16.05
C ASN A 67 -11.77 -21.93 16.82
N LYS A 68 -12.43 -22.89 16.16
CA LYS A 68 -12.98 -24.08 16.83
C LYS A 68 -11.89 -25.05 17.30
N ALA A 69 -10.75 -25.04 16.62
CA ALA A 69 -9.57 -25.83 16.98
C ALA A 69 -8.51 -24.97 17.68
N GLU A 70 -8.88 -23.77 18.16
CA GLU A 70 -7.99 -22.81 18.83
C GLU A 70 -6.77 -22.37 17.98
N LEU A 71 -6.85 -22.53 16.66
CA LEU A 71 -5.84 -22.10 15.71
C LEU A 71 -6.12 -20.66 15.26
N THR A 72 -5.63 -19.71 16.04
CA THR A 72 -5.66 -18.25 15.80
C THR A 72 -4.47 -17.77 14.96
N PHE A 73 -4.44 -16.48 14.58
CA PHE A 73 -3.26 -15.88 13.94
C PHE A 73 -2.00 -16.03 14.80
N ALA A 74 -2.07 -15.67 16.09
CA ALA A 74 -0.94 -15.76 17.01
C ALA A 74 -0.44 -17.20 17.20
N SER A 75 -1.33 -18.15 17.48
CA SER A 75 -0.95 -19.57 17.68
C SER A 75 -0.44 -20.22 16.38
N GLY A 76 -1.08 -19.94 15.24
CA GLY A 76 -0.66 -20.38 13.92
C GLY A 76 0.72 -19.84 13.57
N LEU A 77 0.96 -18.53 13.73
CA LEU A 77 2.25 -17.91 13.48
C LEU A 77 3.35 -18.48 14.38
N ARG A 78 3.07 -18.71 15.68
CA ARG A 78 4.02 -19.39 16.58
C ARG A 78 4.36 -20.81 16.11
N ALA A 79 3.42 -21.53 15.52
CA ALA A 79 3.71 -22.85 14.97
C ALA A 79 4.59 -22.75 13.72
N LEU A 80 4.26 -21.80 12.82
CA LEU A 80 4.96 -21.61 11.56
C LEU A 80 6.43 -21.22 11.74
N VAL A 81 6.77 -20.35 12.70
CA VAL A 81 8.19 -19.98 12.97
C VAL A 81 9.06 -21.18 13.40
N ARG A 82 8.47 -22.32 13.76
CA ARG A 82 9.20 -23.57 14.08
C ARG A 82 9.21 -24.57 12.92
N GLN A 83 8.74 -24.17 11.74
CA GLN A 83 8.70 -25.00 10.53
C GLN A 83 9.81 -24.66 9.54
N ASP A 84 10.89 -24.03 10.02
CA ASP A 84 12.01 -23.58 9.19
C ASP A 84 11.56 -22.73 7.96
N PRO A 85 10.66 -21.74 8.12
CA PRO A 85 10.20 -20.92 7.00
C PRO A 85 11.26 -19.90 6.60
N ASP A 86 11.32 -19.54 5.32
CA ASP A 86 12.06 -18.37 4.85
C ASP A 86 11.14 -17.13 4.81
N ILE A 87 9.91 -17.34 4.35
CA ILE A 87 8.91 -16.29 4.16
C ILE A 87 7.62 -16.65 4.88
N LEU A 88 7.11 -15.69 5.65
CA LEU A 88 5.86 -15.81 6.39
C LEU A 88 4.85 -14.80 5.85
N LEU A 89 3.61 -15.24 5.61
CA LEU A 89 2.48 -14.34 5.43
C LEU A 89 1.50 -14.48 6.59
N VAL A 90 1.23 -13.37 7.25
CA VAL A 90 0.15 -13.25 8.23
C VAL A 90 -0.97 -12.47 7.56
N GLY A 91 -2.16 -13.06 7.43
CA GLY A 91 -3.26 -12.45 6.68
C GLY A 91 -3.57 -11.02 7.13
N GLU A 92 -3.48 -10.76 8.42
CA GLU A 92 -3.60 -9.44 9.01
C GLU A 92 -3.06 -9.39 10.44
N ILE A 93 -2.59 -8.22 10.87
CA ILE A 93 -2.28 -7.93 12.27
C ILE A 93 -3.46 -7.17 12.88
N ARG A 94 -4.16 -7.78 13.84
CA ARG A 94 -5.32 -7.19 14.52
C ARG A 94 -5.08 -6.85 15.99
N ASP A 95 -4.11 -7.50 16.61
CA ASP A 95 -3.86 -7.43 18.04
C ASP A 95 -2.35 -7.37 18.34
N GLY A 96 -2.03 -6.97 19.57
CA GLY A 96 -0.64 -6.82 20.03
C GLY A 96 0.14 -8.12 20.08
N GLU A 97 -0.52 -9.24 20.37
CA GLU A 97 0.14 -10.56 20.40
C GLU A 97 0.63 -10.95 19.00
N THR A 98 -0.23 -10.84 17.99
CA THR A 98 0.12 -11.12 16.59
C THR A 98 1.17 -10.13 16.08
N ALA A 99 1.07 -8.85 16.46
CA ALA A 99 2.05 -7.82 16.09
C ALA A 99 3.44 -8.13 16.66
N ASP A 100 3.52 -8.45 17.95
CA ASP A 100 4.78 -8.78 18.63
C ASP A 100 5.45 -10.00 18.01
N ILE A 101 4.70 -11.10 17.80
CA ILE A 101 5.25 -12.29 17.16
C ILE A 101 5.73 -11.98 15.74
N SER A 102 4.98 -11.16 14.98
CA SER A 102 5.35 -10.80 13.60
C SER A 102 6.66 -10.02 13.56
N VAL A 103 6.82 -9.01 14.42
CA VAL A 103 8.04 -8.20 14.49
C VAL A 103 9.23 -9.04 14.94
N ASN A 104 9.06 -9.92 15.93
CA ASN A 104 10.11 -10.83 16.36
C ASN A 104 10.49 -11.86 15.27
N ALA A 105 9.51 -12.39 14.52
CA ALA A 105 9.78 -13.26 13.38
C ALA A 105 10.62 -12.53 12.31
N ALA A 106 10.26 -11.29 11.98
CA ALA A 106 11.03 -10.46 11.05
C ALA A 106 12.47 -10.19 11.55
N LEU A 107 12.63 -9.90 12.85
CA LEU A 107 13.94 -9.66 13.48
C LEU A 107 14.84 -10.91 13.47
N THR A 108 14.23 -12.08 13.61
CA THR A 108 14.94 -13.37 13.71
C THR A 108 15.35 -13.95 12.35
N GLY A 109 15.26 -13.16 11.28
CA GLY A 109 15.78 -13.54 9.97
C GLY A 109 14.72 -14.00 8.96
N HIS A 110 13.43 -13.82 9.25
CA HIS A 110 12.35 -14.16 8.32
C HIS A 110 11.92 -12.93 7.52
N LEU A 111 11.52 -13.12 6.27
CA LEU A 111 10.80 -12.09 5.53
C LEU A 111 9.30 -12.25 5.82
N LEU A 112 8.69 -11.24 6.45
CA LEU A 112 7.30 -11.27 6.88
C LEU A 112 6.43 -10.33 6.06
N PHE A 113 5.35 -10.85 5.52
CA PHE A 113 4.31 -10.12 4.81
C PHE A 113 3.05 -10.06 5.66
N SER A 114 2.45 -8.89 5.80
CA SER A 114 1.16 -8.78 6.48
C SER A 114 0.32 -7.62 5.99
N THR A 115 -0.95 -7.63 6.41
CA THR A 115 -1.86 -6.52 6.19
C THR A 115 -2.19 -5.80 7.50
N LEU A 116 -2.45 -4.50 7.41
CA LEU A 116 -2.95 -3.70 8.52
C LEU A 116 -4.06 -2.77 8.03
N HIS A 117 -5.11 -2.62 8.84
CA HIS A 117 -6.15 -1.63 8.57
C HIS A 117 -5.68 -0.24 9.01
N ALA A 118 -5.21 0.55 8.04
CA ALA A 118 -4.87 1.96 8.17
C ALA A 118 -5.34 2.74 6.93
N ASN A 119 -5.49 4.06 7.07
CA ASN A 119 -5.99 4.93 6.00
C ASN A 119 -4.90 5.29 4.96
N ASP A 120 -3.66 5.29 5.40
CA ASP A 120 -2.43 5.62 4.68
C ASP A 120 -1.26 4.78 5.23
N ALA A 121 -0.11 4.87 4.58
CA ALA A 121 1.10 4.11 4.95
C ALA A 121 1.71 4.59 6.27
N ALA A 122 1.78 5.90 6.50
CA ALA A 122 2.41 6.48 7.69
C ALA A 122 1.67 6.13 8.99
N THR A 123 0.34 6.00 8.93
CA THR A 123 -0.51 5.61 10.06
C THR A 123 -0.26 4.17 10.51
N ALA A 124 0.38 3.33 9.71
CA ALA A 124 0.72 1.97 10.14
C ALA A 124 1.67 1.93 11.33
N VAL A 125 2.63 2.87 11.37
CA VAL A 125 3.63 2.97 12.44
C VAL A 125 2.97 3.19 13.81
N PRO A 126 2.24 4.30 14.06
CA PRO A 126 1.63 4.53 15.37
C PRO A 126 0.64 3.43 15.74
N ARG A 127 -0.05 2.81 14.78
CA ARG A 127 -0.95 1.67 15.04
C ARG A 127 -0.21 0.46 15.62
N LEU A 128 0.98 0.14 15.12
CA LEU A 128 1.80 -0.94 15.67
C LEU A 128 2.37 -0.58 17.06
N LEU A 129 2.73 0.69 17.26
CA LEU A 129 3.17 1.17 18.58
C LEU A 129 2.04 1.14 19.62
N GLU A 130 0.81 1.49 19.22
CA GLU A 130 -0.40 1.37 20.05
C GLU A 130 -0.71 -0.08 20.41
N MET A 131 -0.37 -1.03 19.53
CA MET A 131 -0.48 -2.47 19.78
C MET A 131 0.61 -3.00 20.73
N GLY A 132 1.51 -2.15 21.21
CA GLY A 132 2.55 -2.52 22.19
C GLY A 132 3.86 -2.98 21.58
N VAL A 133 4.06 -2.81 20.26
CA VAL A 133 5.35 -3.08 19.63
C VAL A 133 6.38 -2.06 20.10
N GLU A 134 7.55 -2.53 20.53
CA GLU A 134 8.65 -1.66 20.93
C GLU A 134 9.22 -0.86 19.74
N PRO A 135 9.37 0.48 19.85
CA PRO A 135 9.78 1.32 18.72
C PRO A 135 11.09 0.89 18.05
N PHE A 136 12.07 0.46 18.83
CA PHE A 136 13.36 0.02 18.30
C PHE A 136 13.22 -1.27 17.46
N LEU A 137 12.37 -2.21 17.90
CA LEU A 137 12.11 -3.44 17.15
C LEU A 137 11.37 -3.13 15.85
N LEU A 138 10.40 -2.22 15.90
CA LEU A 138 9.68 -1.81 14.68
C LEU A 138 10.61 -1.10 13.69
N ALA A 139 11.41 -0.13 14.16
CA ALA A 139 12.34 0.62 13.32
C ALA A 139 13.38 -0.28 12.65
N SER A 140 13.84 -1.34 13.32
CA SER A 140 14.86 -2.25 12.79
C SER A 140 14.33 -3.36 11.89
N THR A 141 13.01 -3.60 11.88
CA THR A 141 12.40 -4.71 11.13
C THR A 141 11.47 -4.27 10.02
N LEU A 142 10.80 -3.13 10.16
CA LEU A 142 9.87 -2.64 9.15
C LEU A 142 10.65 -2.14 7.93
N GLU A 143 10.33 -2.67 6.76
CA GLU A 143 11.07 -2.38 5.52
C GLU A 143 10.32 -1.38 4.65
N ILE A 144 9.04 -1.68 4.42
CA ILE A 144 8.17 -0.84 3.61
C ILE A 144 6.72 -1.01 4.04
N VAL A 145 5.99 0.10 4.03
CA VAL A 145 4.53 0.12 4.17
C VAL A 145 3.90 0.59 2.86
N ILE A 146 3.02 -0.22 2.32
CA ILE A 146 2.32 0.01 1.06
C ILE A 146 0.89 0.45 1.38
N GLY A 147 0.62 1.75 1.29
CA GLY A 147 -0.75 2.26 1.32
C GLY A 147 -1.41 2.06 -0.03
N GLN A 148 -2.61 1.47 -0.08
CA GLN A 148 -3.30 1.27 -1.35
C GLN A 148 -4.82 1.42 -1.31
N ARG A 149 -5.38 1.90 -2.42
CA ARG A 149 -6.82 1.89 -2.74
C ARG A 149 -7.06 1.48 -4.19
N LEU A 150 -8.29 1.09 -4.50
CA LEU A 150 -8.72 0.82 -5.87
C LEU A 150 -9.71 1.90 -6.34
N VAL A 151 -9.46 2.42 -7.54
CA VAL A 151 -10.38 3.28 -8.28
C VAL A 151 -10.89 2.56 -9.53
N ARG A 152 -12.08 2.92 -9.98
CA ARG A 152 -12.66 2.42 -11.23
C ARG A 152 -11.84 2.93 -12.41
N ARG A 153 -11.54 2.05 -13.36
CA ARG A 153 -10.82 2.42 -14.58
C ARG A 153 -11.81 2.91 -15.64
N ILE A 154 -11.49 3.99 -16.34
CA ILE A 154 -12.31 4.48 -17.47
C ILE A 154 -12.43 3.35 -18.50
N CYS A 155 -13.66 3.10 -18.97
CA CYS A 155 -13.90 2.08 -19.98
C CYS A 155 -13.12 2.43 -21.27
N PRO A 156 -12.27 1.53 -21.79
CA PRO A 156 -11.45 1.81 -22.96
C PRO A 156 -12.27 1.98 -24.24
N GLN A 157 -13.48 1.41 -24.31
CA GLN A 157 -14.34 1.47 -25.52
C GLN A 157 -15.07 2.80 -25.68
N CYS A 158 -15.41 3.47 -24.56
CA CYS A 158 -16.17 4.73 -24.58
C CYS A 158 -15.39 5.90 -23.95
N ARG A 159 -14.07 5.77 -23.82
CA ARG A 159 -13.20 6.83 -23.33
C ARG A 159 -13.22 7.99 -24.31
N HIS A 160 -13.36 9.20 -23.81
CA HIS A 160 -13.14 10.42 -24.56
C HIS A 160 -12.40 11.45 -23.72
N SER A 161 -11.69 12.34 -24.38
CA SER A 161 -11.14 13.53 -23.74
C SER A 161 -12.20 14.62 -23.61
N TYR A 162 -12.01 15.49 -22.63
CA TYR A 162 -12.69 16.77 -22.51
C TYR A 162 -11.68 17.80 -22.00
N SER A 163 -11.90 19.06 -22.37
CA SER A 163 -11.06 20.17 -21.95
C SER A 163 -11.73 20.92 -20.81
N LEU A 164 -10.93 21.34 -19.83
CA LEU A 164 -11.31 22.26 -18.76
C LEU A 164 -10.44 23.50 -18.89
N GLU A 165 -11.04 24.67 -18.82
CA GLU A 165 -10.29 25.92 -18.72
C GLU A 165 -9.47 25.93 -17.42
N ALA A 166 -8.29 26.55 -17.42
CA ALA A 166 -7.42 26.56 -16.24
C ALA A 166 -8.13 27.05 -14.96
N GLU A 167 -9.00 28.05 -15.08
CA GLU A 167 -9.78 28.59 -13.95
C GLU A 167 -10.83 27.62 -13.39
N GLU A 168 -11.35 26.70 -14.21
CA GLU A 168 -12.24 25.63 -13.75
C GLU A 168 -11.45 24.50 -13.12
N ALA A 169 -10.31 24.12 -13.71
CA ALA A 169 -9.44 23.09 -13.18
C ALA A 169 -8.93 23.42 -11.76
N LYS A 170 -8.57 24.68 -11.50
CA LYS A 170 -8.16 25.17 -10.17
C LYS A 170 -9.24 25.07 -9.10
N LYS A 171 -10.52 24.96 -9.48
CA LYS A 171 -11.66 24.86 -8.56
C LYS A 171 -12.04 23.42 -8.21
N LEU A 172 -11.41 22.42 -8.83
CA LEU A 172 -11.76 21.01 -8.62
C LEU A 172 -11.50 20.54 -7.18
N PHE A 173 -10.46 21.05 -6.54
CA PHE A 173 -10.10 20.74 -5.15
C PHE A 173 -9.11 21.77 -4.58
N PRO A 174 -8.98 21.89 -3.24
CA PRO A 174 -7.99 22.76 -2.62
C PRO A 174 -6.56 22.43 -3.09
N GLY A 175 -5.83 23.43 -3.60
CA GLY A 175 -4.45 23.25 -4.10
C GLY A 175 -4.33 22.70 -5.52
N ALA A 176 -5.44 22.60 -6.28
CA ALA A 176 -5.44 22.11 -7.65
C ALA A 176 -4.55 22.93 -8.61
N ASP A 177 -4.29 24.20 -8.31
CA ASP A 177 -3.37 25.07 -9.05
C ASP A 177 -1.94 24.52 -9.13
N LYS A 178 -1.50 23.80 -8.10
CA LYS A 178 -0.17 23.16 -8.06
C LYS A 178 -0.10 21.85 -8.83
N PHE A 179 -1.24 21.22 -9.09
CA PHE A 179 -1.34 19.96 -9.83
C PHE A 179 -1.54 20.18 -11.33
N PHE A 180 -2.32 21.20 -11.71
CA PHE A 180 -2.57 21.56 -13.10
C PHE A 180 -1.59 22.64 -13.58
N THR A 181 -0.32 22.27 -13.72
CA THR A 181 0.73 23.18 -14.21
C THR A 181 0.97 23.02 -15.71
N GLY A 182 1.11 24.15 -16.43
CA GLY A 182 1.67 24.17 -17.79
C GLY A 182 0.79 23.69 -18.95
N SER A 183 -0.50 23.41 -18.75
CA SER A 183 -1.44 23.07 -19.82
C SER A 183 -2.72 23.89 -19.71
N ASP A 184 -3.01 24.69 -20.73
CA ASP A 184 -4.26 25.44 -20.86
C ASP A 184 -4.78 25.32 -22.31
N PRO A 185 -5.96 24.71 -22.55
CA PRO A 185 -6.83 24.09 -21.56
C PRO A 185 -6.29 22.76 -21.02
N VAL A 186 -6.72 22.39 -19.81
CA VAL A 186 -6.40 21.11 -19.18
C VAL A 186 -7.20 20.00 -19.85
N THR A 187 -6.52 19.02 -20.44
CA THR A 187 -7.18 17.84 -21.04
C THR A 187 -7.34 16.73 -20.01
N LEU A 188 -8.59 16.35 -19.72
CA LEU A 188 -8.95 15.21 -18.88
C LEU A 188 -9.76 14.18 -19.68
N TYR A 189 -10.05 13.03 -19.05
CA TYR A 189 -10.74 11.92 -19.70
C TYR A 189 -11.91 11.43 -18.87
N ARG A 190 -12.96 10.95 -19.53
CA ARG A 190 -14.11 10.28 -18.90
C ARG A 190 -14.74 9.26 -19.85
N GLY A 191 -15.55 8.34 -19.31
CA GLY A 191 -16.35 7.43 -20.11
C GLY A 191 -17.71 8.05 -20.47
N LYS A 192 -18.20 7.88 -21.70
CA LYS A 192 -19.57 8.30 -22.08
C LYS A 192 -20.66 7.32 -21.63
N GLY A 193 -20.29 6.08 -21.29
CA GLY A 193 -21.23 4.96 -21.21
C GLY A 193 -21.30 4.21 -22.56
N CYS A 194 -21.32 2.89 -22.50
CA CYS A 194 -21.59 2.00 -23.63
C CYS A 194 -22.03 0.63 -23.10
N GLU A 195 -22.58 -0.20 -23.98
CA GLU A 195 -22.99 -1.56 -23.67
C GLU A 195 -21.88 -2.39 -22.99
N GLY A 196 -20.63 -2.27 -23.48
CA GLY A 196 -19.49 -3.01 -22.94
C GLY A 196 -19.07 -2.63 -21.51
N CYS A 197 -19.60 -1.55 -20.95
CA CYS A 197 -19.45 -1.18 -19.54
C CYS A 197 -20.79 -1.03 -18.80
N GLY A 198 -21.90 -1.49 -19.39
CA GLY A 198 -23.24 -1.32 -18.83
C GLY A 198 -23.61 0.14 -18.59
N ASP A 199 -23.23 1.03 -19.52
CA ASP A 199 -23.46 2.47 -19.49
C ASP A 199 -22.87 3.23 -18.29
N THR A 200 -22.02 2.59 -17.49
CA THR A 200 -21.37 3.23 -16.33
C THR A 200 -20.23 4.18 -16.70
N GLY A 201 -19.63 4.01 -17.88
CA GLY A 201 -18.40 4.68 -18.28
C GLY A 201 -17.11 4.07 -17.70
N TYR A 202 -17.21 3.03 -16.87
CA TYR A 202 -16.08 2.40 -16.19
C TYR A 202 -16.02 0.89 -16.44
N ARG A 203 -14.81 0.34 -16.59
CA ARG A 203 -14.61 -1.12 -16.70
C ARG A 203 -13.31 -1.54 -16.04
N GLY A 204 -13.43 -2.40 -15.02
CA GLY A 204 -12.31 -2.83 -14.21
C GLY A 204 -11.87 -1.77 -13.19
N ARG A 205 -10.75 -2.04 -12.54
CA ARG A 205 -10.18 -1.19 -11.48
C ARG A 205 -8.68 -1.00 -11.71
N VAL A 206 -8.13 0.06 -11.15
CA VAL A 206 -6.69 0.32 -11.10
C VAL A 206 -6.32 0.72 -9.67
N GLY A 207 -5.16 0.25 -9.20
CA GLY A 207 -4.65 0.60 -7.88
C GLY A 207 -4.03 1.99 -7.87
N ILE A 208 -4.23 2.70 -6.77
CA ILE A 208 -3.46 3.88 -6.39
C ILE A 208 -2.66 3.54 -5.14
N TYR A 209 -1.41 3.96 -5.11
CA TYR A 209 -0.41 3.48 -4.17
C TYR A 209 0.39 4.64 -3.57
N GLU A 210 0.84 4.43 -2.35
CA GLU A 210 1.93 5.18 -1.72
C GLU A 210 2.83 4.19 -0.99
N LEU A 211 4.13 4.37 -1.12
CA LEU A 211 5.14 3.43 -0.63
C LEU A 211 6.02 4.17 0.35
N LEU A 212 5.83 3.91 1.64
CA LEU A 212 6.67 4.43 2.72
C LEU A 212 7.83 3.47 2.95
N GLU A 213 8.99 3.78 2.39
CA GLU A 213 10.23 3.08 2.71
C GLU A 213 10.78 3.55 4.06
N ILE A 214 11.22 2.60 4.89
CA ILE A 214 11.81 2.91 6.19
C ILE A 214 13.29 3.24 6.00
N THR A 215 13.56 4.53 5.77
CA THR A 215 14.93 5.06 5.71
C THR A 215 15.44 5.39 7.11
N LYS A 216 16.74 5.68 7.25
CA LYS A 216 17.32 6.04 8.54
C LYS A 216 16.61 7.21 9.24
N GLY A 217 16.19 8.22 8.47
CA GLY A 217 15.42 9.34 9.03
C GLY A 217 14.03 8.93 9.51
N ILE A 218 13.40 7.94 8.86
CA ILE A 218 12.12 7.38 9.30
C ILE A 218 12.31 6.49 10.53
N GLU A 219 13.37 5.68 10.60
CA GLU A 219 13.71 4.90 11.80
C GLU A 219 13.83 5.79 13.04
N ASP A 220 14.55 6.91 12.92
CA ASP A 220 14.77 7.83 14.04
C ASP A 220 13.44 8.46 14.50
N LEU A 221 12.53 8.76 13.56
CA LEU A 221 11.17 9.22 13.87
C LEU A 221 10.32 8.13 14.54
N ILE A 222 10.44 6.87 14.11
CA ILE A 222 9.75 5.73 14.75
C ILE A 222 10.23 5.60 16.20
N ILE A 223 11.54 5.62 16.44
CA ILE A 223 12.15 5.53 17.77
C ILE A 223 11.69 6.69 18.66
N ALA A 224 11.63 7.90 18.10
CA ALA A 224 11.14 9.09 18.78
C ALA A 224 9.61 9.12 18.98
N ARG A 225 8.87 8.12 18.48
CA ARG A 225 7.40 8.05 18.51
C ARG A 225 6.74 9.28 17.88
N ALA A 226 7.29 9.73 16.75
CA ALA A 226 6.76 10.85 16.01
C ALA A 226 5.33 10.59 15.49
N THR A 227 4.61 11.66 15.16
CA THR A 227 3.25 11.53 14.63
C THR A 227 3.25 10.96 13.21
N SER A 228 2.13 10.40 12.75
CA SER A 228 1.99 9.97 11.36
C SER A 228 2.19 11.13 10.38
N ALA A 229 1.83 12.36 10.76
CA ALA A 229 2.05 13.56 9.97
C ALA A 229 3.54 13.86 9.80
N ASP A 230 4.34 13.76 10.88
CA ASP A 230 5.79 13.98 10.82
C ASP A 230 6.49 12.94 9.94
N ILE A 231 6.12 11.66 10.09
CA ILE A 231 6.62 10.56 9.26
C ILE A 231 6.25 10.79 7.80
N ASN A 232 5.00 11.13 7.52
CA ASN A 232 4.52 11.40 6.16
C ASN A 232 5.27 12.57 5.52
N ASN A 233 5.45 13.67 6.24
CA ASN A 233 6.19 14.85 5.78
C ASN A 233 7.66 14.52 5.49
N ALA A 234 8.32 13.79 6.38
CA ALA A 234 9.70 13.36 6.18
C ALA A 234 9.84 12.43 4.97
N ALA A 235 8.92 11.48 4.82
CA ALA A 235 8.90 10.56 3.68
C ALA A 235 8.64 11.29 2.36
N CYS A 236 7.72 12.25 2.32
CA CYS A 236 7.44 13.05 1.13
C CYS A 236 8.65 13.91 0.72
N LYS A 237 9.35 14.51 1.69
CA LYS A 237 10.64 15.19 1.44
C LYS A 237 11.69 14.22 0.87
N GLY A 238 11.68 12.97 1.33
CA GLY A 238 12.51 11.89 0.78
C GLY A 238 12.06 11.33 -0.57
N GLY A 239 11.06 11.92 -1.22
CA GLY A 239 10.58 11.52 -2.54
C GLY A 239 9.38 10.57 -2.55
N MET A 240 8.81 10.22 -1.39
CA MET A 240 7.56 9.43 -1.34
C MET A 240 6.43 10.19 -2.02
N ARG A 241 5.78 9.55 -3.00
CA ARG A 241 4.54 10.05 -3.60
C ARG A 241 3.34 9.57 -2.79
N LEU A 242 2.49 10.51 -2.38
CA LEU A 242 1.22 10.23 -1.73
C LEU A 242 0.22 9.56 -2.67
N MET A 243 -0.72 8.82 -2.09
CA MET A 243 -1.75 8.10 -2.82
C MET A 243 -2.56 9.00 -3.77
N PHE A 244 -2.85 10.24 -3.32
CA PHE A 244 -3.52 11.24 -4.16
C PHE A 244 -2.67 11.63 -5.37
N GLY A 245 -1.37 11.85 -5.20
CA GLY A 245 -0.46 12.22 -6.30
C GLY A 245 -0.33 11.10 -7.34
N ASP A 246 -0.22 9.85 -6.91
CA ASP A 246 -0.23 8.70 -7.82
C ASP A 246 -1.58 8.57 -8.56
N GLY A 247 -2.68 8.78 -7.84
CA GLY A 247 -4.01 8.82 -8.44
C GLY A 247 -4.18 9.96 -9.44
N PHE A 248 -3.60 11.12 -9.18
CA PHE A 248 -3.65 12.28 -10.07
C PHE A 248 -2.91 12.01 -11.39
N GLU A 249 -1.73 11.38 -11.36
CA GLU A 249 -1.04 10.95 -12.58
C GLU A 249 -1.88 9.95 -13.41
N LYS A 250 -2.63 9.07 -12.74
CA LYS A 250 -3.57 8.17 -13.40
C LYS A 250 -4.78 8.90 -14.00
N VAL A 251 -5.22 10.01 -13.40
CA VAL A 251 -6.24 10.89 -13.99
C VAL A 251 -5.68 11.58 -15.24
N ARG A 252 -4.47 12.15 -15.15
CA ARG A 252 -3.82 12.88 -16.23
C ARG A 252 -3.57 11.99 -17.47
N THR A 253 -3.25 10.73 -17.25
CA THR A 253 -3.07 9.72 -18.32
C THR A 253 -4.40 9.09 -18.79
N GLY A 254 -5.52 9.45 -18.15
CA GLY A 254 -6.88 9.00 -18.46
C GLY A 254 -7.13 7.52 -18.17
N MET A 255 -6.49 6.98 -17.13
CA MET A 255 -6.83 5.68 -16.57
C MET A 255 -8.06 5.74 -15.66
N THR A 256 -8.23 6.84 -14.92
CA THR A 256 -9.35 7.09 -14.01
C THR A 256 -9.84 8.55 -14.13
N THR A 257 -10.89 8.93 -13.39
CA THR A 257 -11.44 10.29 -13.37
C THR A 257 -11.11 11.02 -12.08
N MET A 258 -11.18 12.36 -12.08
CA MET A 258 -11.07 13.16 -10.85
C MET A 258 -12.12 12.79 -9.81
N GLU A 259 -13.35 12.50 -10.24
CA GLU A 259 -14.44 12.03 -9.38
C GLU A 259 -14.03 10.76 -8.62
N GLU A 260 -13.45 9.79 -9.31
CA GLU A 260 -12.99 8.55 -8.69
C GLU A 260 -11.83 8.76 -7.73
N LEU A 261 -10.92 9.67 -8.06
CA LEU A 261 -9.79 10.00 -7.20
C LEU A 261 -10.27 10.64 -5.89
N LEU A 262 -11.06 11.71 -5.97
CA LEU A 262 -11.56 12.47 -4.82
C LEU A 262 -12.46 11.63 -3.91
N ARG A 263 -13.14 10.61 -4.47
CA ARG A 263 -13.94 9.66 -3.69
C ARG A 263 -13.11 8.82 -2.73
N VAL A 264 -11.85 8.52 -3.07
CA VAL A 264 -11.05 7.56 -2.31
C VAL A 264 -9.82 8.16 -1.65
N ALA A 265 -9.29 9.28 -2.13
CA ALA A 265 -8.09 9.91 -1.58
C ALA A 265 -8.34 11.42 -1.43
N ALA A 266 -8.02 11.96 -0.25
CA ALA A 266 -8.09 13.38 -0.01
C ALA A 266 -6.91 14.10 -0.69
N PRO A 267 -7.11 15.29 -1.25
CA PRO A 267 -6.02 16.16 -1.67
C PRO A 267 -5.10 16.46 -0.48
N PRO A 268 -3.78 16.44 -0.65
CA PRO A 268 -2.85 16.73 0.43
C PRO A 268 -2.87 18.22 0.78
N GLU A 269 -2.78 18.54 2.08
CA GLU A 269 -2.68 19.91 2.57
C GLU A 269 -1.31 20.54 2.20
N ILE A 270 -0.27 19.72 2.25
CA ILE A 270 1.10 20.10 1.88
C ILE A 270 1.46 19.38 0.58
N ILE A 271 1.81 20.16 -0.43
CA ILE A 271 2.27 19.65 -1.73
C ILE A 271 3.78 19.89 -1.76
N PHE A 272 4.53 18.81 -1.67
CA PHE A 272 5.97 18.82 -1.87
C PHE A 272 6.25 18.73 -3.36
N SER A 273 6.79 19.80 -3.95
CA SER A 273 7.25 19.77 -5.34
C SER A 273 8.67 19.22 -5.40
N PRO A 274 9.05 18.41 -6.41
CA PRO A 274 10.44 18.05 -6.65
C PRO A 274 11.39 19.25 -6.79
N SER A 275 10.84 20.45 -7.04
CA SER A 275 11.61 21.71 -7.07
C SER A 275 11.98 22.27 -5.70
N ASP A 276 11.32 21.83 -4.62
CA ASP A 276 11.48 22.40 -3.29
C ASP A 276 12.77 21.94 -2.60
N ASP A 277 13.42 20.90 -3.14
CA ASP A 277 14.69 20.31 -2.66
C ASP A 277 15.95 21.00 -3.26
N LYS A 278 15.77 22.10 -3.99
CA LYS A 278 16.88 22.90 -4.57
C LYS A 278 17.22 24.15 -3.75
N ARG A 279 17.00 24.15 -2.44
CA ARG A 279 17.43 25.25 -1.55
C ARG A 279 18.33 24.78 -0.43
#